data_AF-A0A662U4Z3-F1
#
_entry.id   AF-A0A662U4Z3-F1
#
_cell.length_a   1.000
_cell.length_b   1.000
_cell.length_c   1.000
_cell.angle_alpha   90.00
_cell.angle_beta   90.00
_cell.angle_gamma   90.00
#
_symmetry.space_group_name_H-M   'P 1'
#
loop_
_entity.id
_entity.type
_entity.pdbx_description
1 polymer ?
#
loop_
_entity_poly.entity_id
_entity_poly.type
_entity_poly.pdbx_seq_one_letter_code
_entity_poly.pdbx_strand_id
1 'polypeptide(L)'
;MSFAEGRDVIKSVINRYEGVRREAVRGLPQAKSVVFNIVADILYRIERTLEYLSELEKAIGASGIGFKRSCGNLLLIKAGDAVTALKLKPIQALTYSREGSSVSLSNDTVKVTVSGASVKFVFRGREIEFNYTNLDDAVAKVDIIKAIARY
;
A
#
# COMPACT_ATOMS: atom_id res chain seq x y z
N MET A 1 0.78 9.85 14.75
CA MET A 1 1.05 9.50 13.35
C MET A 1 2.52 9.41 13.10
N SER A 2 2.92 8.19 12.79
CA SER A 2 4.26 7.83 12.33
C SER A 2 4.14 6.83 11.20
N PHE A 3 5.19 6.71 10.38
CA PHE A 3 5.25 5.63 9.39
C PHE A 3 5.32 4.26 10.05
N ALA A 4 5.80 4.18 11.29
CA ALA A 4 5.78 2.96 12.10
C ALA A 4 4.35 2.44 12.35
N GLU A 5 3.40 3.32 12.65
CA GLU A 5 1.98 2.92 12.81
C GLU A 5 1.42 2.34 11.50
N GLY A 6 1.69 3.00 10.37
CA GLY A 6 1.30 2.49 9.05
C GLY A 6 1.93 1.12 8.73
N ARG A 7 3.20 0.92 9.12
CA ARG A 7 3.90 -0.37 8.95
C ARG A 7 3.20 -1.46 9.73
N ASP A 8 2.82 -1.21 10.97
CA ASP A 8 2.21 -2.21 11.84
C ASP A 8 0.81 -2.62 11.31
N VAL A 9 0.07 -1.66 10.73
CA VAL A 9 -1.17 -1.94 9.97
C VAL A 9 -0.90 -2.88 8.80
N ILE A 10 0.11 -2.59 7.98
CA ILE A 10 0.44 -3.41 6.80
C ILE A 10 0.96 -4.79 7.19
N LYS A 11 1.76 -4.91 8.25
CA LYS A 11 2.17 -6.22 8.80
C LYS A 11 0.98 -7.07 9.20
N SER A 12 -0.02 -6.47 9.85
CA SER A 12 -1.27 -7.17 10.21
C SER A 12 -2.01 -7.67 8.96
N VAL A 13 -2.08 -6.84 7.91
CA VAL A 13 -2.67 -7.21 6.62
C VAL A 13 -1.91 -8.36 5.96
N ILE A 14 -0.58 -8.29 5.87
CA ILE A 14 0.28 -9.34 5.30
C ILE A 14 0.05 -10.68 6.00
N ASN A 15 0.04 -10.68 7.34
CA ASN A 15 -0.16 -11.91 8.11
C ASN A 15 -1.49 -12.61 7.80
N ARG A 16 -2.58 -11.83 7.64
CA ARG A 16 -3.90 -12.36 7.25
C ARG A 16 -3.90 -12.82 5.78
N TYR A 17 -3.28 -12.02 4.92
CA TYR A 17 -3.22 -12.25 3.48
C TYR A 17 -2.45 -13.52 3.11
N GLU A 18 -1.37 -13.85 3.82
CA GLU A 18 -0.57 -15.05 3.58
C GLU A 18 -1.34 -16.36 3.81
N GLY A 19 -2.37 -16.35 4.66
CA GLY A 19 -3.30 -17.49 4.77
C GLY A 19 -4.10 -17.68 3.49
N VAL A 20 -4.74 -16.61 3.02
CA VAL A 20 -5.57 -16.59 1.82
C VAL A 20 -4.76 -16.91 0.56
N ARG A 21 -3.54 -16.35 0.45
CA ARG A 21 -2.63 -16.62 -0.65
C ARG A 21 -2.25 -18.10 -0.73
N ARG A 22 -1.95 -18.74 0.41
CA ARG A 22 -1.63 -20.18 0.45
C ARG A 22 -2.80 -21.03 -0.01
N GLU A 23 -4.02 -20.67 0.36
CA GLU A 23 -5.24 -21.32 -0.11
C GLU A 23 -5.44 -21.13 -1.62
N ALA A 24 -5.33 -19.89 -2.10
CA ALA A 24 -5.46 -19.54 -3.52
C ALA A 24 -4.47 -20.29 -4.41
N VAL A 25 -3.20 -20.37 -4.00
CA VAL A 25 -2.15 -21.07 -4.77
C VAL A 25 -2.40 -22.57 -4.86
N ARG A 26 -3.05 -23.17 -3.85
CA ARG A 26 -3.39 -24.60 -3.83
C ARG A 26 -4.70 -24.90 -4.55
N GLY A 27 -5.69 -24.00 -4.46
CA GLY A 27 -7.06 -24.25 -4.92
C GLY A 27 -7.40 -23.68 -6.30
N LEU A 28 -6.64 -22.73 -6.84
CA LEU A 28 -6.94 -22.07 -8.11
C LEU A 28 -5.97 -22.47 -9.23
N PRO A 29 -6.42 -22.45 -10.50
CA PRO A 29 -5.52 -22.56 -11.65
C PRO A 29 -4.42 -21.50 -11.60
N GLN A 30 -3.20 -21.85 -12.06
CA GLN A 30 -2.02 -20.99 -11.98
C GLN A 30 -2.27 -19.58 -12.56
N ALA A 31 -2.99 -19.48 -13.68
CA ALA A 31 -3.33 -18.20 -14.30
C ALA A 31 -4.12 -17.27 -13.37
N LYS A 32 -4.95 -17.81 -12.48
CA LYS A 32 -5.75 -17.05 -11.51
C LYS A 32 -4.98 -16.79 -10.21
N SER A 33 -4.13 -17.72 -9.78
CA SER A 33 -3.35 -17.57 -8.55
C SER A 33 -2.23 -16.51 -8.64
N VAL A 34 -1.74 -16.18 -9.84
CA VAL A 34 -0.72 -15.13 -10.08
C VAL A 34 -1.10 -13.78 -9.45
N VAL A 35 -2.39 -13.42 -9.45
CA VAL A 35 -2.84 -12.14 -8.87
C VAL A 35 -2.46 -12.03 -7.39
N PHE A 36 -2.46 -13.16 -6.69
CA PHE A 36 -2.16 -13.16 -5.26
C PHE A 36 -0.68 -12.90 -4.98
N ASN A 37 0.20 -13.27 -5.90
CA ASN A 37 1.63 -12.93 -5.81
C ASN A 37 1.86 -11.44 -6.11
N ILE A 38 1.16 -10.87 -7.08
CA ILE A 38 1.23 -9.43 -7.39
C ILE A 38 0.85 -8.60 -6.17
N VAL A 39 -0.28 -8.93 -5.52
CA VAL A 39 -0.73 -8.23 -4.31
C VAL A 39 0.25 -8.42 -3.16
N ALA A 40 0.81 -9.63 -2.98
CA ALA A 40 1.86 -9.88 -1.99
C ALA A 40 3.07 -8.95 -2.20
N ASP A 41 3.57 -8.87 -3.44
CA ASP A 41 4.71 -8.03 -3.79
C ASP A 41 4.44 -6.54 -3.49
N ILE A 42 3.23 -6.06 -3.77
CA ILE A 42 2.82 -4.68 -3.43
C ILE A 42 2.84 -4.48 -1.92
N LEU A 43 2.24 -5.39 -1.14
CA LEU A 43 2.20 -5.30 0.32
C LEU A 43 3.60 -5.28 0.92
N TYR A 44 4.48 -6.18 0.49
CA TYR A 44 5.88 -6.23 0.97
C TYR A 44 6.68 -4.99 0.57
N ARG A 45 6.45 -4.43 -0.63
CA ARG A 45 7.09 -3.16 -1.03
C ARG A 45 6.61 -2.00 -0.17
N ILE A 46 5.32 -1.92 0.12
CA ILE A 46 4.76 -0.92 1.03
C ILE A 46 5.37 -1.07 2.43
N GLU A 47 5.41 -2.28 2.98
CA GLU A 47 6.00 -2.57 4.30
C GLU A 47 7.46 -2.09 4.37
N ARG A 48 8.30 -2.50 3.41
CA ARG A 48 9.72 -2.08 3.36
C ARG A 48 9.88 -0.57 3.24
N THR A 49 9.02 0.08 2.46
CA THR A 49 9.05 1.53 2.31
C THR A 49 8.65 2.23 3.61
N LEU A 50 7.65 1.72 4.32
CA LEU A 50 7.25 2.24 5.63
C LEU A 50 8.34 2.04 6.69
N GLU A 51 9.02 0.89 6.68
CA GLU A 51 10.18 0.65 7.55
C GLU A 51 11.28 1.69 7.30
N TYR A 52 11.67 1.89 6.03
CA TYR A 52 12.67 2.89 5.66
C TYR A 52 12.25 4.31 6.09
N LEU A 53 10.99 4.68 5.86
CA LEU A 53 10.48 6.00 6.22
C LEU A 53 10.35 6.20 7.73
N SER A 54 10.05 5.14 8.49
CA SER A 54 10.06 5.14 9.96
C SER A 54 11.47 5.40 10.50
N GLU A 55 12.48 4.74 9.95
CA GLU A 55 13.88 4.99 10.35
C GLU A 55 14.33 6.41 9.97
N LEU A 56 13.95 6.89 8.78
CA LEU A 56 14.24 8.25 8.36
C LEU A 56 13.54 9.28 9.26
N GLU A 57 12.28 9.06 9.62
CA GLU A 57 11.49 9.87 10.54
C GLU A 57 12.16 10.00 11.92
N LYS A 58 12.69 8.90 12.46
CA LYS A 58 13.47 8.89 13.70
C LYS A 58 14.77 9.67 13.55
N ALA A 59 15.54 9.42 12.49
CA ALA A 59 16.84 10.04 12.25
C ALA A 59 16.75 11.57 12.11
N ILE A 60 15.68 12.08 11.50
CA ILE A 60 15.48 13.54 11.34
C ILE A 60 14.73 14.17 12.53
N GLY A 61 14.31 13.40 13.54
CA GLY A 61 13.54 13.91 14.68
C GLY A 61 12.18 14.49 14.30
N ALA A 62 11.52 13.98 13.26
CA ALA A 62 10.23 14.48 12.80
C ALA A 62 9.08 13.93 13.67
N SER A 63 8.96 14.39 14.92
CA SER A 63 7.94 13.93 15.87
C SER A 63 6.68 14.81 15.90
N GLY A 64 6.72 16.05 15.39
CA GLY A 64 5.62 17.03 15.47
C GLY A 64 4.64 17.07 14.29
N ILE A 65 3.43 17.59 14.53
CA ILE A 65 2.38 17.87 13.54
C ILE A 65 2.77 19.10 12.70
N GLY A 66 2.44 19.13 11.41
CA GLY A 66 2.72 20.27 10.51
C GLY A 66 4.13 20.29 9.90
N PHE A 67 4.93 19.26 10.18
CA PHE A 67 6.32 19.21 9.74
C PHE A 67 6.41 18.93 8.23
N LYS A 68 6.98 19.90 7.49
CA LYS A 68 7.41 19.75 6.09
C LYS A 68 8.93 19.80 6.06
N ARG A 69 9.60 18.66 5.86
CA ARG A 69 11.07 18.62 5.73
C ARG A 69 11.46 17.92 4.44
N SER A 70 12.30 18.58 3.67
CA SER A 70 12.96 18.00 2.50
C SER A 70 14.18 17.20 2.96
N CYS A 71 14.23 15.92 2.58
CA CYS A 71 15.41 15.08 2.70
C CYS A 71 15.78 14.60 1.29
N GLY A 72 16.69 15.32 0.62
CA GLY A 72 17.01 15.08 -0.79
C GLY A 72 15.77 15.25 -1.69
N ASN A 73 15.35 14.18 -2.36
CA ASN A 73 14.16 14.17 -3.23
C ASN A 73 12.86 13.79 -2.51
N LEU A 74 12.89 13.60 -1.18
CA LEU A 74 11.73 13.26 -0.37
C LEU A 74 11.23 14.49 0.40
N LEU A 75 9.92 14.67 0.42
CA LEU A 75 9.22 15.63 1.25
C LEU A 75 8.32 14.85 2.22
N LEU A 76 8.59 14.95 3.51
CA LEU A 76 7.73 14.39 4.53
C LEU A 76 6.72 15.43 4.99
N ILE A 77 5.47 15.02 5.12
CA ILE A 77 4.33 15.88 5.47
C ILE A 77 3.53 15.17 6.56
N LYS A 78 3.29 15.85 7.68
CA LYS A 78 2.35 15.41 8.73
C LYS A 78 1.20 16.40 8.84
N ALA A 79 -0.01 15.97 8.53
CA ALA A 79 -1.19 16.83 8.54
C ALA A 79 -2.40 16.09 9.09
N GLY A 80 -3.08 16.69 10.08
CA GLY A 80 -4.32 16.14 10.63
C GLY A 80 -4.11 14.73 11.19
N ASP A 81 -4.76 13.74 10.57
CA ASP A 81 -4.73 12.30 10.90
C ASP A 81 -3.74 11.49 10.03
N ALA A 82 -3.00 12.16 9.13
CA ALA A 82 -2.20 11.51 8.10
C ALA A 82 -0.71 11.88 8.12
N VAL A 83 0.11 10.94 7.69
CA VAL A 83 1.54 11.13 7.39
C VAL A 83 1.83 10.69 5.96
N THR A 84 2.47 11.57 5.19
CA THR A 84 2.78 11.37 3.78
C THR A 84 4.28 11.56 3.53
N ALA A 85 4.87 10.65 2.78
CA ALA A 85 6.17 10.83 2.15
C ALA A 85 5.96 11.03 0.65
N LEU A 86 6.43 12.15 0.11
CA LEU A 86 6.36 12.49 -1.30
C LEU A 86 7.76 12.50 -1.91
N LYS A 87 8.05 11.55 -2.79
CA LYS A 87 9.20 11.58 -3.68
C LYS A 87 8.89 12.52 -4.85
N LEU A 88 9.76 13.48 -5.12
CA LEU A 88 9.51 14.53 -6.10
C LEU A 88 9.89 14.12 -7.54
N LYS A 89 10.82 13.17 -7.72
CA LYS A 89 11.26 12.66 -9.03
C LYS A 89 11.71 11.18 -8.95
N PRO A 90 11.02 10.23 -9.63
CA PRO A 90 9.65 10.38 -10.15
C PRO A 90 8.66 10.68 -9.02
N ILE A 91 7.51 11.27 -9.37
CA ILE A 91 6.48 11.60 -8.39
C ILE A 91 5.90 10.31 -7.82
N GLN A 92 6.06 10.12 -6.51
CA GLN A 92 5.51 8.98 -5.79
C GLN A 92 5.15 9.42 -4.38
N ALA A 93 3.95 9.10 -3.93
CA ALA A 93 3.49 9.40 -2.58
C ALA A 93 3.16 8.10 -1.85
N LEU A 94 3.62 8.00 -0.60
CA LEU A 94 3.16 6.99 0.35
C LEU A 94 2.49 7.72 1.50
N THR A 95 1.21 7.45 1.73
CA THR A 95 0.41 8.10 2.77
C THR A 95 -0.16 7.05 3.71
N TYR A 96 -0.04 7.27 5.01
CA TYR A 96 -0.79 6.56 6.03
C TYR A 96 -1.82 7.51 6.64
N SER A 97 -3.09 7.11 6.66
CA SER A 97 -4.18 7.80 7.38
C SER A 97 -4.62 6.93 8.56
N ARG A 98 -4.63 7.54 9.75
CA ARG A 98 -5.05 6.86 10.99
C ARG A 98 -6.57 6.70 11.05
N GLU A 99 -7.34 7.69 10.59
CA GLU A 99 -8.81 7.65 10.61
C GLU A 99 -9.33 6.47 9.79
N GLY A 100 -8.82 6.30 8.57
CA GLY A 100 -9.18 5.17 7.71
C GLY A 100 -8.41 3.87 8.01
N SER A 101 -7.44 3.88 8.94
CA SER A 101 -6.46 2.80 9.12
C SER A 101 -5.94 2.26 7.79
N SER A 102 -5.52 3.18 6.92
CA SER A 102 -5.25 2.90 5.52
C SER A 102 -3.88 3.38 5.09
N VAL A 103 -3.25 2.62 4.19
CA VAL A 103 -2.01 3.02 3.54
C VAL A 103 -2.24 3.13 2.03
N SER A 104 -1.89 4.27 1.47
CA SER A 104 -1.95 4.55 0.04
C SER A 104 -0.55 4.69 -0.54
N LEU A 105 -0.27 3.97 -1.63
CA LEU A 105 0.87 4.19 -2.50
C LEU A 105 0.37 4.74 -3.83
N SER A 106 0.83 5.91 -4.25
CA SER A 106 0.41 6.51 -5.53
C SER A 106 1.57 7.08 -6.33
N ASN A 107 1.42 7.09 -7.64
CA ASN A 107 2.20 7.87 -8.58
C ASN A 107 1.24 8.68 -9.49
N ASP A 108 1.75 9.22 -10.60
CA ASP A 108 0.96 10.04 -11.53
C ASP A 108 -0.19 9.28 -12.23
N THR A 109 -0.18 7.95 -12.21
CA THR A 109 -1.11 7.11 -13.00
C THR A 109 -1.94 6.14 -12.15
N VAL A 110 -1.33 5.59 -11.11
CA VAL A 110 -1.86 4.50 -10.28
C VAL A 110 -1.85 4.95 -8.82
N LYS A 111 -2.95 4.70 -8.11
CA LYS A 111 -3.01 4.72 -6.64
C LYS A 111 -3.51 3.37 -6.14
N VAL A 112 -2.78 2.78 -5.20
CA VAL A 112 -3.17 1.57 -4.49
C VAL A 112 -3.41 1.94 -3.03
N THR A 113 -4.58 1.64 -2.50
CA THR A 113 -4.96 1.87 -1.11
C THR A 113 -5.28 0.54 -0.45
N VAL A 114 -4.68 0.30 0.70
CA VAL A 114 -4.92 -0.89 1.53
C VAL A 114 -5.63 -0.42 2.79
N SER A 115 -6.81 -0.95 3.05
CA SER A 115 -7.66 -0.58 4.20
C SER A 115 -8.36 -1.82 4.75
N GLY A 116 -8.05 -2.22 5.98
CA GLY A 116 -8.66 -3.40 6.59
C GLY A 116 -8.48 -4.65 5.71
N ALA A 117 -9.59 -5.23 5.23
CA ALA A 117 -9.63 -6.40 4.35
C ALA A 117 -9.73 -6.07 2.84
N SER A 118 -9.60 -4.79 2.47
CA SER A 118 -9.80 -4.31 1.10
C SER A 118 -8.50 -3.81 0.48
N VAL A 119 -8.35 -4.06 -0.82
CA VAL A 119 -7.37 -3.36 -1.67
C VAL A 119 -8.12 -2.61 -2.76
N LYS A 120 -7.90 -1.30 -2.81
CA LYS A 120 -8.47 -0.40 -3.80
C LYS A 120 -7.39 0.09 -4.75
N PHE A 121 -7.56 -0.18 -6.04
CA PHE A 121 -6.76 0.35 -7.13
C PHE A 121 -7.51 1.49 -7.81
N VAL A 122 -6.82 2.59 -8.08
CA VAL A 122 -7.31 3.69 -8.90
C VAL A 122 -6.34 3.86 -10.06
N PHE A 123 -6.81 3.66 -11.28
CA PHE A 123 -6.03 3.85 -12.50
C PHE A 123 -6.71 4.90 -13.38
N ARG A 124 -6.05 6.04 -13.61
CA ARG A 124 -6.59 7.14 -14.41
C ARG A 124 -8.05 7.52 -14.04
N GLY A 125 -8.33 7.57 -12.74
CA GLY A 125 -9.65 7.91 -12.19
C GLY A 125 -10.67 6.76 -12.16
N ARG A 126 -10.36 5.58 -12.72
CA ARG A 126 -11.21 4.39 -12.57
C ARG A 126 -10.84 3.64 -11.31
N GLU A 127 -11.84 3.39 -10.47
CA GLU A 127 -11.68 2.72 -9.19
C GLU A 127 -12.07 1.23 -9.29
N ILE A 128 -11.24 0.39 -8.69
CA ILE A 128 -11.45 -1.04 -8.59
C ILE A 128 -11.08 -1.44 -7.18
N GLU A 129 -12.07 -1.92 -6.44
CA GLU A 129 -11.87 -2.40 -5.08
C GLU A 129 -12.19 -3.89 -5.03
N PHE A 130 -11.39 -4.63 -4.30
CA PHE A 130 -11.69 -6.01 -3.97
C PHE A 130 -11.35 -6.33 -2.53
N ASN A 131 -12.11 -7.24 -1.96
CA ASN A 131 -11.83 -7.82 -0.68
C ASN A 131 -10.82 -8.96 -0.88
N TYR A 132 -9.59 -8.77 -0.39
CA TYR A 132 -8.53 -9.75 -0.57
C TYR A 132 -8.75 -11.04 0.24
N THR A 133 -9.67 -11.05 1.22
CA THR A 133 -10.05 -12.26 1.95
C THR A 133 -11.13 -13.07 1.25
N ASN A 134 -11.76 -12.52 0.19
CA ASN A 134 -12.72 -13.23 -0.64
C ASN A 134 -12.07 -13.64 -1.96
N LEU A 135 -11.80 -14.94 -2.11
CA LEU A 135 -11.14 -15.50 -3.29
C LEU A 135 -11.93 -15.25 -4.58
N ASP A 136 -13.26 -15.38 -4.55
CA ASP A 136 -14.11 -15.22 -5.73
C ASP A 136 -14.11 -13.77 -6.22
N ASP A 137 -14.14 -12.82 -5.29
CA ASP A 137 -14.09 -11.39 -5.59
C ASP A 137 -12.74 -10.99 -6.20
N ALA A 138 -11.63 -11.50 -5.64
CA ALA A 138 -10.30 -11.29 -6.19
C ALA A 138 -10.16 -11.93 -7.58
N VAL A 139 -10.70 -13.14 -7.76
CA VAL A 139 -10.68 -13.87 -9.04
C VAL A 139 -11.46 -13.13 -10.13
N ALA A 140 -12.62 -12.56 -9.80
CA ALA A 140 -13.44 -11.81 -10.75
C ALA A 140 -12.72 -10.58 -11.33
N LYS A 141 -11.71 -10.05 -10.63
CA LYS A 141 -10.95 -8.85 -11.01
C LYS A 141 -9.52 -9.15 -11.48
N VAL A 142 -9.14 -10.43 -11.60
CA VAL A 142 -7.77 -10.88 -11.95
C VAL A 142 -7.20 -10.17 -13.18
N ASP A 143 -7.95 -10.12 -14.28
CA ASP A 143 -7.43 -9.58 -15.53
C ASP A 143 -7.15 -8.09 -15.44
N ILE A 144 -7.98 -7.37 -14.69
CA ILE A 144 -7.77 -5.93 -14.50
C ILE A 144 -6.58 -5.68 -13.56
N ILE A 145 -6.44 -6.46 -12.49
CA ILE A 145 -5.29 -6.34 -11.57
C ILE A 145 -3.99 -6.65 -12.31
N LYS A 146 -3.96 -7.69 -13.15
CA LYS A 146 -2.81 -8.00 -14.01
C LYS A 146 -2.49 -6.85 -14.97
N ALA A 147 -3.50 -6.22 -15.56
CA ALA A 147 -3.30 -5.11 -16.48
C ALA A 147 -2.70 -3.89 -15.76
N ILE A 148 -3.19 -3.57 -14.55
CA ILE A 148 -2.66 -2.46 -13.74
C ILE A 148 -1.22 -2.74 -13.29
N ALA A 149 -0.90 -3.98 -12.90
CA ALA A 149 0.42 -4.34 -12.40
C ALA A 149 1.55 -4.29 -13.45
N ARG A 150 1.22 -4.14 -14.73
CA ARG A 150 2.19 -3.94 -15.82
C ARG A 150 2.65 -2.48 -15.98
N TYR A 151 1.98 -1.54 -15.32
CA TYR A 151 2.34 -0.12 -15.28
C TYR A 151 3.18 0.19 -14.04
#